data_AF-A0A1Q7R9Y1-F1
#
_entry.id   AF-A0A1Q7R9Y1-F1
#
_cell.length_a   1.000
_cell.length_b   1.000
_cell.length_c   1.000
_cell.angle_alpha   90.00
_cell.angle_beta   90.00
_cell.angle_gamma   90.00
#
_symmetry.space_group_name_H-M   'P 1'
#
loop_
_entity.id
_entity.type
_entity.pdbx_description
1 polymer ?
#
loop_
_entity_poly.entity_id
_entity_poly.type
_entity_poly.pdbx_seq_one_letter_code
_entity_poly.pdbx_strand_id
1 'polypeptide(L)' 'EFFKEESKEFTKSGTKLLPDRPSKPRLKVLTKKPVVPSASEIADNARSRSAKLRSAERI' A
#
# COMPACT_ATOMS: atom_id res chain seq x y z
N GLU A 1 -2.29 -1.49 -7.55
CA GLU A 1 -1.82 -0.83 -6.30
C GLU A 1 -0.41 -1.35 -6.01
N PHE A 2 0.62 -0.54 -6.24
CA PHE A 2 2.04 -0.94 -6.15
C PHE A 2 2.40 -1.66 -4.84
N PHE A 3 2.07 -1.06 -3.70
CA PHE A 3 2.29 -1.63 -2.36
C PHE A 3 1.67 -3.01 -2.17
N LYS A 4 0.50 -3.26 -2.78
CA LYS A 4 -0.23 -4.52 -2.67
C LYS A 4 0.35 -5.60 -3.57
N GLU A 5 1.04 -5.23 -4.64
CA GLU A 5 1.69 -6.20 -5.54
C GLU A 5 3.05 -6.61 -5.00
N GLU A 6 3.84 -5.64 -4.55
CA GLU A 6 5.20 -5.87 -4.05
C GLU A 6 5.26 -6.52 -2.66
N SER A 7 4.15 -6.49 -1.91
CA SER A 7 4.05 -7.18 -0.61
C SER A 7 3.49 -8.60 -0.70
N LYS A 8 3.13 -9.10 -1.90
CA LYS A 8 2.53 -10.44 -2.04
C LYS A 8 3.59 -11.52 -1.98
N GLU A 9 3.35 -12.49 -1.10
CA GLU A 9 4.09 -13.74 -1.01
C GLU A 9 3.67 -14.76 -2.09
N PHE A 10 2.49 -14.58 -2.69
CA PHE A 10 1.96 -15.50 -3.69
C PHE A 10 1.28 -14.73 -4.84
N THR A 11 1.57 -15.15 -6.07
CA THR A 11 0.89 -14.68 -7.28
C THR A 11 -0.29 -15.61 -7.55
N LYS A 12 -1.51 -15.05 -7.48
CA LYS A 12 -2.74 -15.82 -7.65
C LYS A 12 -2.79 -16.48 -9.02
N SER A 13 -3.00 -17.79 -9.06
CA SER A 13 -3.42 -18.47 -10.29
C SER A 13 -4.84 -17.97 -10.62
N GLY A 14 -5.04 -17.44 -11.82
CA GLY A 14 -6.35 -16.92 -12.25
C GLY A 14 -7.45 -17.99 -12.33
N THR A 15 -7.14 -19.24 -12.03
CA THR A 15 -8.02 -20.41 -12.09
C THR A 15 -7.91 -21.24 -10.82
N LYS A 16 -9.05 -21.74 -10.31
CA LYS A 16 -9.12 -22.62 -9.12
C LYS A 16 -8.35 -23.94 -9.24
N LEU A 17 -7.99 -24.32 -10.47
CA LEU A 17 -7.38 -25.61 -10.81
C LEU A 17 -5.85 -25.59 -10.75
N LEU A 18 -5.22 -24.41 -10.73
CA LEU A 18 -3.77 -24.28 -10.63
C LEU A 18 -3.37 -23.78 -9.24
N PRO A 19 -2.25 -24.25 -8.66
CA PRO A 19 -1.72 -23.69 -7.43
C PRO A 19 -1.14 -22.28 -7.65
N ASP A 20 -1.21 -21.46 -6.62
CA ASP A 20 -0.59 -20.13 -6.60
C ASP A 20 0.94 -20.25 -6.69
N ARG A 21 1.57 -19.33 -7.44
CA ARG A 21 3.03 -19.33 -7.59
C ARG A 21 3.68 -18.56 -6.45
N PRO A 22 4.77 -19.05 -5.84
CA PRO A 22 5.48 -18.30 -4.82
C PRO A 22 6.10 -17.03 -5.43
N SER A 23 5.89 -15.90 -4.77
CA SER A 23 6.46 -14.59 -5.08
C SER A 23 7.26 -14.13 -3.88
N LYS A 24 8.47 -13.59 -4.09
CA LYS A 24 9.25 -13.03 -2.98
C LYS A 24 8.76 -11.60 -2.71
N PRO A 25 8.22 -11.29 -1.51
CA PRO A 25 7.81 -9.94 -1.19
C PRO A 25 9.06 -9.04 -1.11
N ARG A 26 9.00 -7.88 -1.76
CA ARG A 26 10.09 -6.88 -1.76
C ARG A 26 9.83 -5.74 -0.79
N LEU A 27 8.57 -5.51 -0.44
CA LEU A 27 8.14 -4.40 0.41
C LEU A 27 7.24 -4.90 1.54
N LYS A 28 7.48 -4.39 2.76
CA LYS A 28 6.60 -4.52 3.92
C LYS A 28 5.75 -3.25 4.06
N VAL A 29 4.44 -3.37 3.89
CA VAL A 29 3.53 -2.22 4.01
C VAL A 29 3.39 -1.81 5.48
N LEU A 30 3.74 -0.56 5.80
CA LEU A 30 3.61 -0.01 7.16
C LEU A 30 2.22 0.60 7.37
N THR A 31 1.74 1.37 6.40
CA THR A 31 0.44 2.06 6.49
C THR A 31 -0.63 1.29 5.72
N LYS A 32 -1.45 0.48 6.42
CA LYS A 32 -2.57 -0.26 5.80
C LYS A 32 -3.67 0.68 5.25
N LYS A 33 -3.96 1.76 5.99
CA LYS A 33 -4.82 2.86 5.55
C LYS A 33 -3.95 4.09 5.29
N PRO A 34 -4.27 4.93 4.29
CA PRO A 34 -3.52 6.17 4.08
C PRO A 34 -3.64 7.09 5.29
N VAL A 35 -2.54 7.73 5.66
CA VAL A 35 -2.54 8.79 6.68
C VAL A 35 -3.07 10.06 6.02
N VAL A 36 -4.03 10.70 6.66
CA VAL A 36 -4.68 11.94 6.20
C VAL A 36 -4.21 13.11 7.07
N PRO A 37 -4.15 14.33 6.50
CA PRO A 37 -3.78 15.52 7.25
C PRO A 37 -4.82 15.87 8.30
N SER A 38 -4.37 16.58 9.33
CA SER A 38 -5.23 17.05 10.42
C SER A 38 -6.04 18.29 10.03
N ALA A 39 -7.09 18.61 10.79
CA ALA A 39 -7.93 19.77 10.50
C ALA A 39 -7.17 21.11 10.60
N SER A 40 -6.25 21.25 11.56
CA SER A 40 -5.40 22.43 11.69
C SER A 40 -4.46 22.57 10.50
N GLU A 41 -3.84 21.49 10.06
CA GLU A 41 -2.94 21.49 8.89
C GLU A 41 -3.67 21.87 7.59
N ILE A 42 -4.94 21.49 7.44
CA ILE A 42 -5.77 21.90 6.30
C ILE A 42 -6.12 23.40 6.38
N ALA A 43 -6.36 23.93 7.58
CA ALA A 43 -6.64 25.35 7.79
C ALA A 43 -5.40 26.21 7.48
N ASP A 44 -4.22 25.77 7.92
CA ASP A 44 -2.95 26.45 7.65
C ASP A 44 -2.46 26.26 6.21
N ASN A 45 -2.77 25.11 5.60
CA ASN A 45 -2.42 24.80 4.22
C ASN A 45 -3.57 24.07 3.48
N ALA A 46 -4.39 24.85 2.77
CA ALA A 46 -5.52 24.32 2.00
C ALA A 46 -5.13 23.28 0.93
N ARG A 47 -3.88 23.29 0.44
CA ARG A 47 -3.39 22.30 -0.53
C ARG A 47 -3.22 20.90 0.08
N SER A 48 -3.11 20.80 1.40
CA SER A 48 -2.99 19.51 2.08
C SER A 48 -4.29 18.70 2.03
N ARG A 49 -5.47 19.30 1.84
CA ARG A 49 -6.79 18.67 1.99
C ARG A 49 -7.01 17.30 1.31
N SER A 50 -6.28 17.00 0.24
CA SER A 50 -6.41 15.76 -0.53
C SER A 50 -5.21 14.82 -0.39
N ALA A 51 -4.20 15.19 0.40
CA ALA A 51 -3.00 14.40 0.62
C ALA A 51 -3.34 13.07 1.31
N LYS A 52 -2.73 11.99 0.82
CA LYS A 52 -2.88 10.63 1.35
C LYS A 52 -1.50 9.98 1.41
N LEU A 53 -0.88 9.96 2.58
CA LEU A 53 0.44 9.37 2.77
C LEU A 53 0.34 7.86 2.85
N ARG A 54 1.17 7.16 2.07
CA ARG A 54 1.37 5.70 2.15
C ARG A 54 2.88 5.42 2.21
N SER A 55 3.28 4.51 3.10
CA SER A 55 4.69 4.14 3.31
C SER A 55 4.87 2.63 3.43
N ALA A 56 6.04 2.15 3.02
CA ALA A 56 6.52 0.78 3.15
C ALA A 56 8.02 0.76 3.34
N GLU A 57 8.48 -0.34 3.92
CA GLU A 57 9.88 -0.64 4.15
C GLU A 57 10.37 -1.67 3.11
N ARG A 58 11.61 -1.52 2.62
CA ARG A 58 12.23 -2.50 1.73
C ARG A 58 12.82 -3.63 2.56
N ILE A 59 12.51 -4.87 2.16
CA ILE A 59 13.03 -6.11 2.76
C ILE A 59 14.28 -6.56 1.98
#